data_AF-A0A969BFV2-F1
#
_entry.id   AF-A0A969BFV2-F1
#
_cell.length_a   1.000
_cell.length_b   1.000
_cell.length_c   1.000
_cell.angle_alpha   90.00
_cell.angle_beta   90.00
_cell.angle_gamma   90.00
#
_symmetry.space_group_name_H-M   'P 1'
#
loop_
_entity.id
_entity.type
_entity.pdbx_description
1 polymer ?
#
loop_
_entity_poly.entity_id
_entity_poly.type
_entity_poly.pdbx_seq_one_letter_code
_entity_poly.pdbx_strand_id
1 'polypeptide(L)'
;MQEIEPEQVIQAVRSNQPNNFEISYYPTDLSAQYLPVTSREIKQGWRFLRRPIREGMLKDLDITATVEKICRYGILPEPAMMSRMTNQVKLLLLVDQGGSMVPFHHLSRQLIDKAKRGGNIKQVSVYYFQNYPEKYLYSDSTRLKAQLITNFFRIH
;
A
#
# COMPACT_ATOMS: atom_id res chain seq x y z
N MET A 1 -6.90 -22.07 32.99
CA MET A 1 -6.86 -20.65 32.53
C MET A 1 -7.48 -20.63 31.15
N GLN A 2 -8.62 -19.93 30.97
CA GLN A 2 -9.21 -19.73 29.65
C GLN A 2 -8.30 -18.79 28.85
N GLU A 3 -7.91 -19.19 27.64
CA GLU A 3 -7.26 -18.29 26.69
C GLU A 3 -8.27 -17.22 26.30
N ILE A 4 -8.00 -15.98 26.71
CA ILE A 4 -8.81 -14.83 26.37
C ILE A 4 -8.43 -14.46 24.93
N GLU A 5 -9.41 -14.47 24.03
CA GLU A 5 -9.23 -14.07 22.65
C GLU A 5 -8.56 -12.69 22.57
N PRO A 6 -7.55 -12.50 21.70
CA PRO A 6 -6.74 -11.27 21.65
C PRO A 6 -7.60 -10.02 21.43
N GLU A 7 -8.74 -10.16 20.76
CA GLU A 7 -9.73 -9.11 20.55
C GLU A 7 -10.34 -8.60 21.87
N GLN A 8 -10.61 -9.49 22.82
CA GLN A 8 -11.19 -9.15 24.13
C GLN A 8 -10.18 -8.40 25.01
N VAL A 9 -8.89 -8.74 24.93
CA VAL A 9 -7.81 -8.01 25.63
C VAL A 9 -7.68 -6.58 25.09
N ILE A 10 -7.78 -6.40 23.77
CA ILE A 10 -7.68 -5.07 23.14
C ILE A 10 -8.88 -4.20 23.50
N GLN A 11 -10.08 -4.78 23.58
CA GLN A 11 -11.29 -4.08 24.00
C GLN A 11 -11.21 -3.64 25.48
N ALA A 12 -10.65 -4.48 26.35
CA ALA A 12 -10.46 -4.18 27.77
C ALA A 12 -9.38 -3.11 28.02
N VAL A 13 -8.28 -3.10 27.25
CA VAL A 13 -7.26 -2.03 27.32
C VAL A 13 -7.84 -0.67 26.90
N ARG A 14 -8.80 -0.66 25.96
CA ARG A 14 -9.50 0.57 25.55
C ARG A 14 -10.48 1.09 26.58
N SER A 15 -11.21 0.23 27.30
CA SER A 15 -12.12 0.70 28.36
C SER A 15 -11.41 1.43 29.50
N ASN A 16 -10.08 1.26 29.63
CA ASN A 16 -9.26 1.95 30.62
C ASN A 16 -8.54 3.20 30.09
N GLN A 17 -8.74 3.58 28.82
CA GLN A 17 -8.36 4.88 28.31
C GLN A 17 -9.65 5.71 28.14
N PRO A 18 -9.79 6.86 28.81
CA PRO A 18 -11.02 7.62 28.74
C PRO A 18 -11.32 7.97 27.28
N ASN A 19 -12.55 7.66 26.88
CA ASN A 19 -13.18 8.04 25.62
C ASN A 19 -13.00 9.55 25.36
N ASN A 20 -12.01 9.93 24.58
CA ASN A 20 -12.02 11.15 23.78
C ASN A 20 -12.07 10.74 22.30
N PHE A 21 -13.12 9.99 21.95
CA PHE A 21 -13.54 9.74 20.57
C PHE A 21 -14.75 10.60 20.22
N GLU A 22 -14.66 11.90 20.50
CA GLU A 22 -15.25 12.88 19.58
C GLU A 22 -14.10 13.46 18.77
N ILE A 23 -13.70 12.71 17.73
CA ILE A 23 -12.98 13.31 16.61
C ILE A 23 -14.04 14.12 15.87
N SER A 24 -14.33 15.31 16.40
CA SER A 24 -14.84 16.38 15.58
C SER A 24 -13.90 16.46 14.39
N TYR A 25 -14.45 16.20 13.20
CA TYR A 25 -13.79 16.54 11.95
C TYR A 25 -13.40 18.01 12.09
N TYR A 26 -12.13 18.30 12.36
CA TYR A 26 -11.65 19.67 12.44
C TYR A 26 -12.12 20.40 11.18
N PRO A 27 -13.00 21.42 11.29
CA PRO A 27 -13.53 22.15 10.15
C PRO A 27 -12.54 23.23 9.70
N THR A 28 -11.25 22.89 9.65
CA THR A 28 -10.20 23.73 9.08
C THR A 28 -9.46 22.93 8.04
N ASP A 29 -9.97 23.04 6.81
CA ASP A 29 -9.34 22.59 5.58
C ASP A 29 -8.10 23.44 5.23
N LEU A 30 -7.18 23.57 6.20
CA LEU A 30 -5.84 24.09 6.02
C LEU A 30 -4.84 22.95 5.72
N SER A 31 -5.29 21.68 5.75
CA SER A 31 -4.39 20.52 5.80
C SER A 31 -3.79 20.06 4.47
N ALA A 32 -4.35 20.45 3.32
CA ALA A 32 -3.81 20.08 2.01
C ALA A 32 -2.82 21.13 1.45
N GLN A 33 -2.97 22.41 1.82
CA GLN A 33 -2.21 23.52 1.23
C GLN A 33 -0.81 23.70 1.85
N TYR A 34 -0.56 23.16 3.05
CA TYR A 34 0.75 23.26 3.73
C TYR A 34 1.54 21.95 3.78
N LEU A 35 1.07 20.89 3.12
CA LEU A 35 1.91 19.70 2.99
C LEU A 35 3.09 20.02 2.09
N PRO A 36 4.33 19.68 2.49
CA PRO A 36 5.53 19.94 1.69
C PRO A 36 5.61 19.08 0.43
N VAL A 37 4.58 18.27 0.15
CA VAL A 37 4.50 17.37 -0.98
C VAL A 37 3.08 17.31 -1.53
N THR A 38 2.97 17.46 -2.84
CA THR A 38 1.71 17.38 -3.57
C THR A 38 1.29 15.92 -3.81
N SER A 39 0.00 15.69 -4.02
CA SER A 39 -0.51 14.37 -4.42
C SER A 39 0.15 13.83 -5.70
N ARG A 40 0.58 14.73 -6.62
CA ARG A 40 1.29 14.34 -7.85
C ARG A 40 2.69 13.83 -7.52
N GLU A 41 3.44 14.52 -6.68
CA GLU A 41 4.79 14.13 -6.27
C GLU A 41 4.76 12.82 -5.50
N ILE A 42 3.80 12.62 -4.59
CA ILE A 42 3.60 11.33 -3.91
C ILE A 42 3.40 10.21 -4.94
N LYS A 43 2.51 10.42 -5.93
CA LYS A 43 2.25 9.43 -6.97
C LYS A 43 3.50 9.15 -7.80
N GLN A 44 4.29 10.18 -8.13
CA GLN A 44 5.56 10.02 -8.84
C GLN A 44 6.59 9.25 -8.00
N GLY A 45 6.68 9.50 -6.70
CA GLY A 45 7.51 8.72 -5.78
C GLY A 45 7.17 7.23 -5.81
N TRP A 46 5.88 6.88 -5.76
CA TRP A 46 5.47 5.47 -5.92
C TRP A 46 5.77 4.89 -7.30
N ARG A 47 5.67 5.70 -8.36
CA ARG A 47 6.04 5.27 -9.72
C ARG A 47 7.52 4.99 -9.87
N PHE A 48 8.36 5.77 -9.20
CA PHE A 48 9.81 5.60 -9.20
C PHE A 48 10.23 4.24 -8.64
N LEU A 49 9.48 3.70 -7.67
CA LEU A 49 9.76 2.38 -7.10
C LEU A 49 9.40 1.20 -8.02
N ARG A 50 8.77 1.42 -9.17
CA ARG A 50 8.37 0.31 -10.06
C ARG A 50 9.58 -0.43 -10.61
N ARG A 51 9.47 -1.76 -10.67
CA ARG A 51 10.40 -2.65 -11.38
C ARG A 51 9.61 -3.48 -12.38
N PRO A 52 9.39 -2.95 -13.60
CA PRO A 52 8.68 -3.67 -14.64
C PRO A 52 9.56 -4.81 -15.19
N ILE A 53 9.03 -6.03 -15.19
CA ILE A 53 9.64 -7.17 -15.88
C ILE A 53 8.63 -7.83 -16.83
N ARG A 54 9.12 -8.49 -17.87
CA ARG A 54 8.28 -9.34 -18.73
C ARG A 54 8.20 -10.73 -18.10
N GLU A 55 6.99 -11.15 -17.75
CA GLU A 55 6.75 -12.45 -17.12
C GLU A 55 5.38 -12.99 -17.53
N GLY A 56 5.24 -14.31 -17.58
CA GLY A 56 3.99 -15.00 -17.87
C GLY A 56 3.78 -15.30 -19.35
N MET A 57 2.53 -15.61 -19.71
CA MET A 57 2.17 -16.02 -21.06
C MET A 57 2.35 -14.89 -22.09
N LEU A 58 2.68 -15.28 -23.33
CA LEU A 58 2.72 -14.37 -24.47
C LEU A 58 1.30 -13.85 -24.74
N LYS A 59 1.06 -12.58 -24.45
CA LYS A 59 -0.29 -11.97 -24.52
C LYS A 59 -0.30 -10.64 -25.24
N ASP A 60 0.83 -9.94 -25.26
CA ASP A 60 0.93 -8.64 -25.90
C ASP A 60 1.64 -8.79 -27.25
N LEU A 61 1.25 -7.99 -28.24
CA LEU A 61 1.86 -7.99 -29.57
C LEU A 61 3.23 -7.31 -29.53
N ASP A 62 4.27 -8.00 -29.99
CA ASP A 62 5.57 -7.39 -30.25
C ASP A 62 5.50 -6.71 -31.63
N ILE A 63 5.20 -5.41 -31.62
CA ILE A 63 5.05 -4.61 -32.83
C ILE A 63 6.36 -4.60 -33.63
N THR A 64 7.49 -4.42 -32.95
CA THR A 64 8.80 -4.32 -33.61
C THR A 64 9.14 -5.62 -34.33
N ALA A 65 9.08 -6.76 -33.61
CA ALA A 65 9.37 -8.06 -34.22
C ALA A 65 8.36 -8.45 -35.30
N THR A 66 7.09 -8.01 -35.16
CA THR A 66 6.06 -8.25 -36.19
C THR A 66 6.34 -7.45 -37.46
N VAL A 67 6.70 -6.17 -37.34
CA VAL A 67 7.05 -5.32 -38.49
C VAL A 67 8.28 -5.89 -39.20
N GLU A 68 9.30 -6.33 -38.47
CA GLU A 68 10.48 -6.96 -39.05
C GLU A 68 10.16 -8.23 -39.85
N LYS A 69 9.24 -9.07 -39.34
CA LYS A 69 8.75 -10.24 -40.08
C LYS A 69 8.05 -9.83 -41.38
N ILE A 70 7.17 -8.83 -41.33
CA ILE A 70 6.46 -8.34 -42.53
C ILE A 70 7.47 -7.84 -43.57
N CYS A 71 8.43 -7.01 -43.15
CA CYS A 71 9.46 -6.49 -44.05
C CYS A 71 10.31 -7.60 -44.67
N ARG A 72 10.57 -8.70 -43.95
CA ARG A 72 11.37 -9.83 -44.44
C ARG A 72 10.62 -10.71 -45.45
N TYR A 73 9.35 -10.99 -45.20
CA TYR A 73 8.57 -11.96 -45.99
C TYR A 73 7.63 -11.31 -47.01
N GLY A 74 7.43 -10.00 -46.97
CA GLY A 74 6.51 -9.25 -47.84
C GLY A 74 5.02 -9.47 -47.52
N ILE A 75 4.72 -10.33 -46.55
CA ILE A 75 3.38 -10.62 -46.02
C ILE A 75 3.48 -10.80 -44.49
N LEU A 76 2.35 -10.82 -43.79
CA LEU A 76 2.31 -11.16 -42.36
C LEU A 76 1.99 -12.66 -42.20
N PRO A 77 2.99 -13.54 -41.98
CA PRO A 77 2.72 -14.96 -41.76
C PRO A 77 2.08 -15.20 -40.39
N GLU A 78 2.72 -14.68 -39.33
CA GLU A 78 2.25 -14.80 -37.94
C GLU A 78 2.76 -13.61 -37.10
N PRO A 79 1.89 -12.95 -36.31
CA PRO A 79 2.29 -11.91 -35.38
C PRO A 79 3.30 -12.40 -34.34
N ALA A 80 4.33 -11.61 -34.06
CA ALA A 80 5.26 -11.91 -32.98
C ALA A 80 4.62 -11.51 -31.64
N MET A 81 4.59 -12.42 -30.67
CA MET A 81 3.97 -12.20 -29.37
C MET A 81 5.02 -12.11 -28.27
N MET A 82 4.76 -11.30 -27.24
CA MET A 82 5.59 -11.15 -26.05
C MET A 82 4.79 -11.21 -24.75
N SER A 83 5.48 -11.54 -23.66
CA SER A 83 4.88 -11.48 -22.32
C SER A 83 4.63 -10.04 -21.90
N ARG A 84 3.50 -9.82 -21.22
CA ARG A 84 3.13 -8.50 -20.71
C ARG A 84 4.15 -8.00 -19.69
N MET A 85 4.46 -6.71 -19.78
CA MET A 85 5.26 -6.04 -18.77
C MET A 85 4.46 -5.84 -17.48
N THR A 86 4.89 -6.45 -16.39
CA THR A 86 4.22 -6.35 -15.08
C THR A 86 5.21 -5.82 -14.03
N ASN A 87 4.74 -4.96 -13.13
CA ASN A 87 5.56 -4.53 -12.00
C ASN A 87 5.67 -5.66 -10.99
N GLN A 88 6.85 -5.90 -10.43
CA GLN A 88 7.10 -6.96 -9.46
C GLN A 88 7.17 -6.50 -8.01
N VAL A 89 7.24 -5.19 -7.80
CA VAL A 89 7.42 -4.67 -6.44
C VAL A 89 6.21 -4.95 -5.59
N LYS A 90 6.45 -5.57 -4.43
CA LYS A 90 5.52 -5.69 -3.31
C LYS A 90 5.93 -4.66 -2.26
N LEU A 91 5.00 -3.83 -1.83
CA LEU A 91 5.21 -2.77 -0.86
C LEU A 91 4.53 -3.14 0.46
N LEU A 92 5.24 -2.96 1.55
CA LEU A 92 4.75 -3.06 2.92
C LEU A 92 4.91 -1.70 3.58
N LEU A 93 3.82 -1.13 4.08
CA LEU A 93 3.82 0.12 4.83
C LEU A 93 3.48 -0.16 6.30
N LEU A 94 4.39 0.19 7.20
CA LEU A 94 4.15 0.21 8.64
C LEU A 94 3.97 1.68 9.06
N VAL A 95 2.83 2.02 9.64
CA VAL A 95 2.40 3.41 9.84
C VAL A 95 2.15 3.67 11.32
N ASP A 96 2.88 4.61 11.88
CA ASP A 96 2.65 5.08 13.25
C ASP A 96 1.34 5.89 13.35
N GLN A 97 0.58 5.66 14.41
CA GLN A 97 -0.75 6.20 14.64
C GLN A 97 -0.93 6.64 16.09
N GLY A 98 -1.15 7.95 16.26
CA GLY A 98 -1.55 8.56 17.53
C GLY A 98 -0.49 9.53 18.05
N GLY A 99 -0.73 10.10 19.23
CA GLY A 99 0.22 10.99 19.91
C GLY A 99 0.72 12.12 19.00
N SER A 100 2.04 12.25 18.88
CA SER A 100 2.70 13.25 18.03
C SER A 100 2.45 13.08 16.53
N MET A 101 1.92 11.93 16.09
CA MET A 101 1.63 11.68 14.68
C MET A 101 0.27 12.22 14.22
N VAL A 102 -0.60 12.68 15.14
CA VAL A 102 -1.95 13.20 14.81
C VAL A 102 -1.92 14.27 13.70
N PRO A 103 -1.02 15.28 13.71
CA PRO A 103 -0.95 16.27 12.63
C PRO A 103 -0.61 15.69 11.25
N PHE A 104 0.04 14.52 11.20
CA PHE A 104 0.50 13.89 9.97
C PHE A 104 -0.46 12.83 9.44
N HIS A 105 -1.57 12.54 10.13
CA HIS A 105 -2.54 11.51 9.71
C HIS A 105 -3.07 11.74 8.30
N HIS A 106 -3.29 12.99 7.91
CA HIS A 106 -3.73 13.34 6.57
C HIS A 106 -2.67 12.97 5.52
N LEU A 107 -1.40 13.32 5.75
CA LEU A 107 -0.28 12.93 4.86
C LEU A 107 -0.15 11.42 4.77
N SER A 108 -0.15 10.71 5.90
CA SER A 108 -0.08 9.25 5.95
C SER A 108 -1.21 8.60 5.14
N ARG A 109 -2.44 9.12 5.26
CA ARG A 109 -3.58 8.64 4.48
C ARG A 109 -3.38 8.88 2.98
N GLN A 110 -2.89 10.06 2.58
CA GLN A 110 -2.57 10.34 1.18
C GLN A 110 -1.49 9.40 0.64
N LEU A 111 -0.40 9.17 1.38
CA LEU A 111 0.67 8.24 1.00
C LEU A 111 0.11 6.84 0.71
N ILE A 112 -0.69 6.31 1.65
CA ILE A 112 -1.32 4.99 1.55
C ILE A 112 -2.29 4.92 0.36
N ASP A 113 -3.15 5.92 0.20
CA ASP A 113 -4.15 5.96 -0.87
C ASP A 113 -3.49 6.01 -2.25
N LYS A 114 -2.44 6.82 -2.41
CA LYS A 114 -1.70 6.91 -3.67
C LYS A 114 -0.87 5.65 -3.93
N ALA A 115 -0.36 4.98 -2.89
CA ALA A 115 0.32 3.70 -3.05
C ALA A 115 -0.66 2.63 -3.58
N LYS A 116 -1.83 2.49 -2.94
CA LYS A 116 -2.85 1.50 -3.30
C LYS A 116 -3.48 1.76 -4.67
N ARG A 117 -3.82 3.00 -4.99
CA ARG A 117 -4.63 3.34 -6.19
C ARG A 117 -3.83 3.96 -7.34
N GLY A 118 -2.65 4.53 -7.08
CA GLY A 118 -1.92 5.35 -8.06
C GLY A 118 -0.52 4.84 -8.43
N GLY A 119 0.10 4.04 -7.56
CA GLY A 119 1.48 3.57 -7.74
C GLY A 119 1.62 2.50 -8.82
N ASN A 120 0.58 1.72 -9.11
CA ASN A 120 0.64 0.46 -9.88
C ASN A 120 1.71 -0.48 -9.32
N ILE A 121 1.73 -0.61 -8.00
CA ILE A 121 2.55 -1.57 -7.28
C ILE A 121 1.84 -2.93 -7.31
N LYS A 122 2.58 -4.03 -7.45
CA LYS A 122 2.02 -5.39 -7.59
C LYS A 122 1.11 -5.74 -6.42
N GLN A 123 1.58 -5.41 -5.22
CA GLN A 123 0.88 -5.66 -3.96
C GLN A 123 1.25 -4.57 -2.97
N VAL A 124 0.27 -4.07 -2.23
CA VAL A 124 0.48 -3.07 -1.16
C VAL A 124 -0.20 -3.57 0.11
N SER A 125 0.60 -3.94 1.10
CA SER A 125 0.16 -4.30 2.45
C SER A 125 0.38 -3.11 3.39
N VAL A 126 -0.58 -2.84 4.26
CA VAL A 126 -0.52 -1.70 5.19
C VAL A 126 -0.88 -2.17 6.59
N TYR A 127 -0.03 -1.82 7.55
CA TYR A 127 -0.22 -2.09 8.96
C TYR A 127 0.08 -0.86 9.79
N TYR A 128 -0.55 -0.78 10.96
CA TYR A 128 -0.43 0.33 11.89
C TYR A 128 0.16 -0.13 13.21
N PHE A 129 0.87 0.77 13.89
CA PHE A 129 1.39 0.59 15.25
C PHE A 129 1.35 1.94 15.99
N GLN A 130 1.72 1.97 17.27
CA GLN A 130 1.83 3.20 18.03
C GLN A 130 3.23 3.29 18.65
N ASN A 131 3.99 4.33 18.31
CA ASN A 131 5.38 4.59 18.71
C ASN A 131 6.39 3.51 18.28
N TYR A 132 6.19 2.25 18.68
CA TYR A 132 7.01 1.11 18.30
C TYR A 132 6.16 -0.18 18.17
N PRO A 133 6.38 -1.01 17.13
CA PRO A 133 5.66 -2.26 16.96
C PRO A 133 6.20 -3.35 17.89
N GLU A 134 5.68 -3.41 19.12
CA GLU A 134 6.15 -4.37 20.14
C GLU A 134 5.58 -5.77 19.91
N LYS A 135 4.27 -5.96 20.16
CA LYS A 135 3.64 -7.28 20.12
C LYS A 135 2.68 -7.45 18.95
N TYR A 136 2.03 -6.37 18.54
CA TYR A 136 0.95 -6.40 17.55
C TYR A 136 1.14 -5.35 16.46
N LEU A 137 0.72 -5.74 15.26
CA LEU A 137 0.46 -4.84 14.14
C LEU A 137 -1.04 -4.86 13.85
N TYR A 138 -1.58 -3.73 13.43
CA TYR A 138 -3.02 -3.60 13.16
C TYR A 138 -3.27 -3.45 11.66
N SER A 139 -4.23 -4.20 11.12
CA SER A 139 -4.53 -4.15 9.68
C SER A 139 -5.44 -2.97 9.28
N ASP A 140 -6.04 -2.31 10.27
CA ASP A 140 -6.93 -1.16 10.09
C ASP A 140 -6.45 0.05 10.90
N SER A 141 -6.76 1.26 10.42
CA SER A 141 -6.35 2.51 11.07
C SER A 141 -7.05 2.74 12.41
N THR A 142 -8.21 2.12 12.63
CA THR A 142 -8.90 2.17 13.92
C THR A 142 -8.27 1.24 14.95
N ARG A 143 -7.27 0.43 14.58
CA ARG A 143 -6.52 -0.50 15.43
C ARG A 143 -7.41 -1.49 16.18
N LEU A 144 -8.41 -2.04 15.50
CA LEU A 144 -9.31 -3.05 16.07
C LEU A 144 -8.86 -4.47 15.71
N LYS A 145 -8.25 -4.65 14.55
CA LYS A 145 -7.82 -5.96 14.04
C LYS A 145 -6.32 -6.13 14.22
N ALA A 146 -5.93 -6.66 15.37
CA ALA A 146 -4.54 -6.95 15.71
C ALA A 146 -4.06 -8.28 15.15
N GLN A 147 -2.77 -8.32 14.81
CA GLN A 147 -2.04 -9.51 14.42
C GLN A 147 -0.71 -9.52 15.18
N LEU A 148 -0.33 -10.67 15.75
CA LEU A 148 0.98 -10.85 16.38
C LEU A 148 2.10 -10.58 15.38
N ILE A 149 3.13 -9.85 15.80
CA ILE A 149 4.27 -9.54 14.94
C ILE A 149 4.99 -10.81 14.46
N THR A 150 5.02 -11.85 15.30
CA THR A 150 5.57 -13.17 14.94
C THR A 150 4.80 -13.83 13.78
N ASN A 151 3.46 -13.69 13.76
CA ASN A 151 2.65 -14.20 12.66
C ASN A 151 2.82 -13.36 11.41
N PHE A 152 3.02 -12.06 11.57
CA PHE A 152 3.27 -11.14 10.46
C PHE A 152 4.53 -11.52 9.65
N PHE A 153 5.66 -11.74 10.33
CA PHE A 153 6.92 -12.18 9.71
C PHE A 153 6.90 -13.59 9.13
N ARG A 154 5.93 -14.44 9.50
CA ARG A 154 5.77 -15.76 8.89
C ARG A 154 5.08 -15.71 7.53
N ILE A 155 4.31 -14.66 7.27
CA ILE A 155 3.44 -14.54 6.09
C ILE A 155 4.05 -13.64 5.01
N HIS A 156 5.01 -12.78 5.39
CA HIS A 156 5.67 -11.80 4.52
C HIS A 156 7.16 -12.10 4.42
#